data_AF-A0A7W0S975-F1
#
_entry.id   AF-A0A7W0S975-F1
#
_cell.length_a   1.000
_cell.length_b   1.000
_cell.length_c   1.000
_cell.angle_alpha   90.00
_cell.angle_beta   90.00
_cell.angle_gamma   90.00
#
_symmetry.space_group_name_H-M   'P 1'
#
loop_
_entity.id
_entity.type
_entity.pdbx_description
1 polymer ?
#
loop_
_entity_poly.entity_id
_entity_poly.type
_entity_poly.pdbx_seq_one_letter_code
_entity_poly.pdbx_strand_id
1 'polypeptide(L)' 'MERGELERGGEAVRAGALKRALVTGGTGKLGAGIVEHLRAAGWQVVAAGRGEGDVAGAEGARAVVEHAVAELGGLE' A
#
# COMPACT_ATOMS: atom_id res chain seq x y z
N MET A 1 3.52 32.12 -24.92
CA MET A 1 3.98 31.09 -23.96
C MET A 1 2.81 30.78 -23.05
N GLU A 2 2.19 29.62 -23.26
CA GLU A 2 1.02 29.14 -22.53
C GLU A 2 1.51 28.21 -21.43
N ARG A 3 1.32 28.58 -20.16
CA ARG A 3 1.57 27.69 -19.01
C ARG A 3 0.23 27.09 -18.61
N GLY A 4 -0.07 25.92 -19.19
CA GLY A 4 -1.21 25.10 -18.81
C GLY A 4 -1.03 24.49 -17.42
N GLU A 5 -2.12 24.56 -16.65
CA GLU A 5 -2.64 23.48 -15.80
C GLU A 5 -1.65 22.77 -14.85
N LEU A 6 -1.24 23.48 -13.80
CA LEU A 6 -0.91 22.93 -12.49
C LEU A 6 -1.86 23.69 -11.56
N GLU A 7 -2.86 23.14 -10.87
CA GLU A 7 -2.80 22.06 -9.90
C GLU A 7 -4.24 21.57 -9.64
N ARG A 8 -4.54 20.29 -9.90
CA ARG A 8 -5.62 19.60 -9.19
C ARG A 8 -4.99 18.54 -8.28
N GLY A 9 -4.13 19.00 -7.38
CA GLY A 9 -3.87 18.27 -6.14
C GLY A 9 -5.16 18.29 -5.34
N GLY A 10 -5.95 17.22 -5.44
CA GLY A 10 -7.17 17.05 -4.67
C GLY A 10 -6.91 17.19 -3.16
N GLU A 11 -7.95 17.48 -2.40
CA GLU A 11 -7.96 17.64 -0.94
C GLU A 11 -7.07 16.62 -0.18
N ALA A 12 -6.98 15.37 -0.69
CA ALA A 12 -6.13 14.30 -0.18
C ALA A 12 -4.61 14.59 -0.20
N VAL A 13 -4.11 15.32 -1.21
CA VAL A 13 -2.69 15.71 -1.29
C VAL A 13 -2.36 16.80 -0.27
N ARG A 14 -3.34 17.64 0.09
CA ARG A 14 -3.14 18.75 1.04
C ARG A 14 -3.11 18.31 2.51
N ALA A 15 -3.49 17.06 2.81
CA ALA A 15 -3.58 16.55 4.16
C ALA A 15 -2.56 15.43 4.49
N GLY A 16 -1.41 15.32 3.83
CA GLY A 16 -0.32 14.43 4.28
C GLY A 16 -0.64 12.93 4.45
N ALA A 17 -1.83 12.46 4.06
CA ALA A 17 -2.31 11.11 4.28
C ALA A 17 -2.49 10.41 2.93
N LEU A 18 -1.38 9.95 2.35
CA LEU A 18 -1.48 8.91 1.34
C LEU A 18 -2.12 7.69 2.02
N LYS A 19 -3.15 7.09 1.41
CA LYS A 19 -3.81 5.90 1.95
C LYS A 19 -2.81 4.73 2.00
N ARG A 20 -2.89 3.90 3.02
CA ARG A 20 -1.89 2.86 3.33
C ARG A 20 -2.53 1.49 3.30
N ALA A 21 -1.97 0.57 2.53
CA ALA A 21 -2.51 -0.78 2.40
C ALA A 21 -1.43 -1.85 2.54
N LEU A 22 -1.85 -3.00 3.07
CA LEU A 22 -1.11 -4.25 3.05
C LEU A 22 -1.81 -5.22 2.10
N VAL A 23 -1.07 -5.77 1.13
CA VAL A 23 -1.59 -6.81 0.24
C VAL A 23 -0.87 -8.13 0.52
N THR A 24 -1.55 -9.06 1.18
CA THR A 24 -1.07 -10.44 1.39
C THR A 24 -1.13 -11.23 0.09
N GLY A 25 -0.08 -11.98 -0.24
CA GLY A 25 0.10 -12.55 -1.57
C GLY A 25 0.42 -11.50 -2.64
N GLY A 26 0.77 -10.27 -2.23
CA GLY A 26 1.06 -9.13 -3.10
C GLY A 26 2.28 -9.32 -4.01
N THR A 27 3.12 -10.31 -3.73
CA THR A 27 4.27 -10.70 -4.56
C THR A 27 3.93 -11.78 -5.59
N GLY A 28 2.70 -12.32 -5.57
CA GLY A 28 2.20 -13.32 -6.50
C GLY A 28 1.50 -12.74 -7.72
N LYS A 29 1.00 -13.61 -8.62
CA LYS A 29 0.46 -13.23 -9.93
C LYS A 29 -0.63 -12.14 -9.87
N LEU A 30 -1.74 -12.41 -9.18
CA LEU A 30 -2.86 -11.46 -9.08
C LEU A 30 -2.55 -10.33 -8.09
N GLY A 31 -1.88 -10.65 -6.98
CA GLY A 31 -1.52 -9.67 -5.96
C GLY A 31 -0.63 -8.55 -6.50
N ALA A 32 0.30 -8.86 -7.40
CA ALA A 32 1.15 -7.87 -8.04
C ALA A 32 0.35 -6.83 -8.83
N GLY A 33 -0.65 -7.26 -9.60
CA GLY A 33 -1.53 -6.34 -10.33
C GLY A 33 -2.38 -5.46 -9.40
N ILE A 34 -2.83 -5.99 -8.26
CA ILE A 34 -3.54 -5.19 -7.24
C ILE A 34 -2.61 -4.14 -6.64
N VAL A 35 -1.37 -4.52 -6.31
CA VAL A 35 -0.35 -3.60 -5.78
C VAL A 35 -0.05 -2.48 -6.78
N GLU A 36 0.16 -2.82 -8.05
CA GLU A 36 0.37 -1.84 -9.12
C GLU A 36 -0.82 -0.88 -9.26
N HIS A 37 -2.05 -1.41 -9.25
CA HIS A 37 -3.25 -0.61 -9.34
C HIS A 37 -3.40 0.37 -8.17
N LEU A 38 -3.20 -0.09 -6.93
CA LEU A 38 -3.29 0.75 -5.73
C LEU A 38 -2.21 1.84 -5.72
N ARG A 39 -0.97 1.49 -6.11
CA ARG A 39 0.12 2.47 -6.23
C ARG A 39 -0.17 3.52 -7.31
N ALA A 40 -0.72 3.10 -8.45
CA ALA A 40 -1.16 4.03 -9.50
C ALA A 40 -2.29 4.96 -9.04
N ALA A 41 -3.11 4.51 -8.09
CA ALA A 41 -4.13 5.32 -7.42
C ALA A 41 -3.58 6.22 -6.29
N GLY A 42 -2.25 6.26 -6.08
CA GLY A 42 -1.60 7.11 -5.08
C GLY A 42 -1.54 6.52 -3.67
N TRP A 43 -1.77 5.23 -3.50
CA TRP A 43 -1.64 4.57 -2.19
C TRP A 43 -0.18 4.18 -1.91
N GLN A 44 0.19 4.21 -0.63
CA GLN A 44 1.38 3.52 -0.13
C GLN A 44 1.02 2.06 0.16
N VAL A 45 1.78 1.13 -0.41
CA VAL A 45 1.41 -0.29 -0.39
C VAL A 45 2.60 -1.18 -0.05
N VAL A 46 2.46 -1.97 1.00
CA VAL A 46 3.33 -3.11 1.32
C VAL A 46 2.77 -4.37 0.67
N ALA A 47 3.60 -5.05 -0.11
CA ALA A 47 3.27 -6.30 -0.76
C ALA A 47 3.92 -7.45 0.01
N ALA A 48 3.14 -8.24 0.75
CA ALA A 48 3.65 -9.35 1.55
C ALA A 48 3.52 -10.68 0.79
N GLY A 49 4.57 -11.49 0.83
CA GLY A 49 4.58 -12.91 0.48
C GLY A 49 4.80 -13.79 1.70
N ARG A 50 5.16 -15.06 1.47
CA ARG A 50 5.48 -16.01 2.56
C ARG A 50 6.75 -15.65 3.34
N GLY A 51 7.62 -14.80 2.79
CA GLY A 51 8.84 -14.34 3.47
C GLY A 51 8.54 -13.46 4.68
N GLU A 52 7.40 -12.75 4.66
CA GLU A 52 6.98 -11.81 5.69
C GLU A 52 6.04 -12.46 6.73
N GLY A 53 5.54 -13.66 6.43
CA GLY A 53 4.71 -14.46 7.35
C GLY A 53 3.69 -15.34 6.62
N ASP A 54 3.28 -16.43 7.26
CA ASP A 54 2.19 -17.30 6.78
C ASP A 54 0.85 -16.91 7.41
N VAL A 55 -0.03 -16.33 6.59
CA VAL A 55 -1.37 -15.89 7.00
C VAL A 55 -2.34 -17.04 7.29
N ALA A 56 -1.98 -18.30 7.01
CA ALA A 56 -2.77 -19.45 7.41
C ALA A 56 -2.84 -19.63 8.94
N GLY A 57 -1.88 -19.06 9.67
CA GLY A 57 -1.83 -19.05 11.13
C GLY A 57 -1.92 -17.64 11.72
N ALA A 58 -2.45 -17.53 12.95
CA ALA A 58 -2.60 -16.25 13.63
C ALA A 58 -1.27 -15.54 13.90
N GLU A 59 -0.20 -16.29 14.16
CA GLU A 59 1.15 -15.74 14.39
C GLU A 59 1.70 -15.08 13.12
N GLY A 60 1.68 -15.80 11.99
CA GLY A 60 2.15 -15.25 10.71
C GLY A 60 1.26 -14.11 10.21
N ALA A 61 -0.05 -14.15 10.46
CA ALA A 61 -0.95 -13.04 10.18
C ALA A 61 -0.62 -11.78 10.99
N ARG A 62 -0.21 -11.93 12.27
CA ARG A 62 0.25 -10.78 13.07
C ARG A 62 1.58 -10.25 12.56
N ALA A 63 2.53 -11.14 12.23
CA ALA A 63 3.84 -10.75 11.72
C ALA A 63 3.75 -9.87 10.45
N VAL A 64 2.90 -10.24 9.47
CA VAL A 64 2.74 -9.43 8.26
C VAL A 64 2.13 -8.05 8.54
N VAL A 65 1.22 -7.95 9.52
CA VAL A 65 0.62 -6.67 9.92
C VAL A 65 1.62 -5.82 10.67
N GLU A 66 2.35 -6.39 11.62
CA GLU A 66 3.39 -5.69 12.38
C GLU A 66 4.47 -5.12 11.45
N HIS A 67 4.93 -5.92 10.48
CA HIS A 67 5.85 -5.47 9.45
C HIS A 67 5.29 -4.30 8.64
N ALA A 68 4.05 -4.41 8.14
CA ALA A 68 3.43 -3.36 7.34
C ALA A 68 3.18 -2.08 8.15
N VAL A 69 2.79 -2.19 9.41
CA VAL A 69 2.60 -1.04 10.31
C VAL A 69 3.94 -0.39 10.66
N ALA A 70 5.00 -1.17 10.86
CA ALA A 70 6.35 -0.63 11.07
C ALA A 70 6.86 0.15 9.85
N GLU A 71 6.53 -0.29 8.64
CA GLU A 71 6.95 0.37 7.39
C GLU A 71 6.07 1.60 7.05
N LEU A 72 4.75 1.49 7.20
CA LEU A 72 3.79 2.51 6.75
C LEU A 72 3.30 3.44 7.88
N GLY A 73 3.59 3.12 9.14
CA GLY A 73 3.08 3.84 10.31
C GLY A 73 1.57 3.63 10.54
N GLY A 74 0.94 2.64 9.91
CA GLY A 74 -0.49 2.32 10.02
C GLY A 74 -1.09 1.80 8.70
N LEU A 75 -2.34 1.33 8.76
CA LEU A 75 -3.11 0.80 7.62
C LEU A 75 -4.51 1.44 7.61
N GLU A 76 -5.11 1.54 6.41
CA GLU A 76 -6.50 1.97 6.17
C GLU A 76 -7.39 0.81 5.70
#